data_AF-A0A928L6J1-F1
#
_entry.id   AF-A0A928L6J1-F1
#
_cell.length_a   1.000
_cell.length_b   1.000
_cell.length_c   1.000
_cell.angle_alpha   90.00
_cell.angle_beta   90.00
_cell.angle_gamma   90.00
#
_symmetry.space_group_name_H-M   'P 1'
#
loop_
_entity.id
_entity.type
_entity.pdbx_description
1 polymer ?
#
loop_
_entity_poly.entity_id
_entity_poly.type
_entity_poly.pdbx_seq_one_letter_code
_entity_poly.pdbx_strand_id
1 'polypeptide(L)'
;MLIKGSRRYNLRHNTELTASPEVGRMINGQALGAVSKLRYGICRMSFNGCEVIAVHNALVYLGIPKPLTDIAFYMERFRVLMGFFGCNAYKLGKALKHFGAECSRVKTPDDSKAFIITFWTGRRLLSSVHTVFCIRKENGIEVYNRYNSSHGAELCGSMDEVAAKKKTIAVYSIENLPQNP
;
A
#
# COMPACT_ATOMS: atom_id res chain seq x y z
N MET A 1 -22.96 2.09 -21.09
CA MET A 1 -21.54 1.70 -21.27
C MET A 1 -20.72 2.23 -20.08
N LEU A 2 -19.91 1.40 -19.40
CA LEU A 2 -19.02 1.91 -18.35
C LEU A 2 -17.73 2.44 -18.96
N ILE A 3 -17.30 3.63 -18.56
CA ILE A 3 -16.03 4.22 -19.00
C ILE A 3 -14.87 3.45 -18.37
N LYS A 4 -13.95 2.96 -19.19
CA LYS A 4 -12.75 2.24 -18.74
C LYS A 4 -11.94 3.12 -17.78
N GLY A 5 -11.59 2.56 -16.62
CA GLY A 5 -10.90 3.29 -15.56
C GLY A 5 -11.79 4.17 -14.68
N SER A 6 -13.11 4.13 -14.84
CA SER A 6 -14.04 4.65 -13.82
C SER A 6 -14.09 3.71 -12.60
N ARG A 7 -14.49 4.24 -11.44
CA ARG A 7 -14.63 3.46 -10.19
C ARG A 7 -15.50 2.23 -10.35
N ARG A 8 -16.66 2.38 -11.01
CA ARG A 8 -17.61 1.28 -11.24
C ARG A 8 -17.05 0.25 -12.23
N TYR A 9 -16.34 0.69 -13.26
CA TYR A 9 -15.68 -0.22 -14.21
C TYR A 9 -14.61 -1.05 -13.51
N ASN A 10 -13.74 -0.42 -12.72
CA ASN A 10 -12.67 -1.12 -12.03
C ASN A 10 -13.20 -2.04 -10.93
N LEU A 11 -14.23 -1.63 -10.18
CA LEU A 11 -14.89 -2.54 -9.22
C LEU A 11 -15.38 -3.80 -9.94
N ARG A 12 -16.16 -3.64 -11.01
CA ARG A 12 -16.69 -4.74 -11.79
C ARG A 12 -15.57 -5.65 -12.34
N HIS A 13 -14.58 -5.07 -13.00
CA HIS A 13 -13.41 -5.82 -13.50
C HIS A 13 -12.71 -6.60 -12.39
N ASN A 14 -12.49 -5.96 -11.23
CA ASN A 14 -11.78 -6.58 -10.12
C ASN A 14 -12.57 -7.69 -9.45
N THR A 15 -13.90 -7.57 -9.38
CA THR A 15 -14.78 -8.60 -8.79
C THR A 15 -15.07 -9.77 -9.74
N GLU A 16 -15.00 -9.56 -11.05
CA GLU A 16 -15.24 -10.60 -12.07
C GLU A 16 -14.00 -11.48 -12.34
N LEU A 17 -12.83 -11.14 -11.78
CA LEU A 17 -11.64 -11.97 -11.91
C LEU A 17 -11.79 -13.26 -11.11
N THR A 18 -11.55 -14.40 -11.77
CA THR A 18 -11.64 -15.74 -11.16
C THR A 18 -10.62 -15.97 -10.04
N ALA A 19 -9.52 -15.21 -10.04
CA ALA A 19 -8.50 -15.28 -9.00
C ALA A 19 -8.41 -13.93 -8.29
N SER A 20 -8.56 -13.94 -6.96
CA SER A 20 -8.37 -12.79 -6.08
C SER A 20 -7.21 -13.05 -5.11
N PRO A 21 -6.50 -12.00 -4.66
CA PRO A 21 -5.57 -12.13 -3.54
C PRO A 21 -6.31 -12.65 -2.30
N GLU A 22 -5.67 -13.55 -1.58
CA GLU A 22 -6.21 -14.15 -0.37
C GLU A 22 -6.40 -13.08 0.72
N VAL A 23 -7.57 -13.07 1.36
CA VAL A 23 -7.86 -12.14 2.46
C VAL A 23 -7.08 -12.59 3.69
N GLY A 24 -6.39 -11.66 4.37
CA GLY A 24 -5.61 -11.98 5.57
C GLY A 24 -4.16 -12.37 5.29
N ARG A 25 -3.72 -12.40 4.02
CA ARG A 25 -2.34 -12.70 3.66
C ARG A 25 -1.61 -11.46 3.17
N MET A 26 -0.40 -11.25 3.69
CA MET A 26 0.48 -10.18 3.24
C MET A 26 0.83 -10.32 1.76
N ILE A 27 0.82 -9.18 1.05
CA ILE A 27 1.20 -9.09 -0.36
C ILE A 27 2.63 -8.55 -0.45
N ASN A 28 3.50 -9.35 -1.05
CA ASN A 28 4.93 -9.05 -1.16
C ASN A 28 5.34 -8.44 -2.50
N GLY A 29 4.52 -8.54 -3.56
CA GLY A 29 4.90 -8.05 -4.89
C GLY A 29 3.69 -7.70 -5.75
N GLN A 30 3.56 -6.44 -6.14
CA GLN A 30 2.41 -5.94 -6.91
C GLN A 30 2.34 -6.45 -8.36
N ALA A 31 3.46 -6.90 -8.92
CA ALA A 31 3.52 -7.49 -10.26
C ALA A 31 3.29 -9.01 -10.24
N LEU A 32 2.98 -9.60 -9.09
CA LEU A 32 2.78 -11.05 -8.94
C LEU A 32 1.30 -11.43 -8.85
N GLY A 33 1.00 -12.65 -9.28
CA GLY A 33 -0.28 -13.33 -9.05
C GLY A 33 -1.53 -12.54 -9.45
N ALA A 34 -2.61 -12.74 -8.68
CA ALA A 34 -3.89 -12.08 -8.90
C ALA A 34 -3.83 -10.56 -8.76
N VAL A 35 -2.97 -10.04 -7.86
CA VAL A 35 -2.81 -8.60 -7.59
C VAL A 35 -2.47 -7.84 -8.87
N SER A 36 -1.54 -8.36 -9.67
CA SER A 36 -1.09 -7.76 -10.93
C SER A 36 -2.21 -7.54 -11.97
N LYS A 37 -3.30 -8.33 -11.88
CA LYS A 37 -4.41 -8.32 -12.84
C LYS A 37 -5.51 -7.33 -12.45
N LEU A 38 -5.53 -6.91 -11.19
CA LEU A 38 -6.47 -5.92 -10.68
C LEU A 38 -6.18 -4.53 -11.26
N ARG A 39 -7.19 -3.67 -11.25
CA ARG A 39 -7.16 -2.31 -11.79
C ARG A 39 -7.32 -1.28 -10.70
N TYR A 40 -6.62 -0.17 -10.91
CA TYR A 40 -6.74 1.05 -10.13
C TYR A 40 -6.59 2.26 -11.06
N GLY A 41 -7.62 3.09 -11.16
CA GLY A 41 -7.74 4.10 -12.21
C GLY A 41 -7.65 3.52 -13.62
N ILE A 42 -6.89 4.16 -14.50
CA ILE A 42 -6.70 3.68 -15.89
C ILE A 42 -5.66 2.55 -16.02
N CYS A 43 -4.92 2.23 -14.96
CA CYS A 43 -3.81 1.27 -14.97
C CYS A 43 -4.15 -0.04 -14.24
N ARG A 44 -3.27 -1.03 -14.39
CA ARG A 44 -3.25 -2.24 -13.54
C ARG A 44 -2.48 -1.96 -12.25
N MET A 45 -2.81 -2.66 -11.17
CA MET A 45 -2.13 -2.52 -9.87
C MET A 45 -0.66 -2.91 -9.92
N SER A 46 -0.22 -3.69 -10.92
CA SER A 46 1.21 -3.91 -11.16
C SER A 46 1.98 -2.62 -11.44
N PHE A 47 1.31 -1.57 -11.92
CA PHE A 47 1.89 -0.26 -12.19
C PHE A 47 1.71 0.73 -11.04
N ASN A 48 0.54 0.76 -10.41
CA ASN A 48 0.13 1.84 -9.50
C ASN A 48 -0.62 1.36 -8.24
N GLY A 49 -0.41 0.10 -7.85
CA GLY A 49 -1.12 -0.53 -6.72
C GLY A 49 -0.41 -0.43 -5.38
N CYS A 50 0.81 0.12 -5.32
CA CYS A 50 1.65 0.09 -4.11
C CYS A 50 0.95 0.68 -2.88
N GLU A 51 0.21 1.79 -3.01
CA GLU A 51 -0.55 2.36 -1.90
C GLU A 51 -1.69 1.48 -1.42
N VAL A 52 -2.43 0.85 -2.34
CA VAL A 52 -3.55 -0.04 -2.01
C VAL A 52 -3.03 -1.27 -1.27
N ILE A 53 -1.91 -1.81 -1.73
CA ILE A 53 -1.23 -2.96 -1.12
C ILE A 53 -0.68 -2.60 0.27
N ALA A 54 -0.10 -1.41 0.44
CA ALA A 54 0.40 -0.97 1.74
C ALA A 54 -0.74 -0.83 2.77
N VAL A 55 -1.91 -0.30 2.37
CA VAL A 55 -3.09 -0.26 3.22
C VAL A 55 -3.59 -1.68 3.54
N HIS A 56 -3.64 -2.57 2.55
CA HIS A 56 -4.01 -3.96 2.77
C HIS A 56 -3.10 -4.66 3.79
N ASN A 57 -1.79 -4.57 3.61
CA ASN A 57 -0.82 -5.18 4.51
C ASN A 57 -0.92 -4.61 5.93
N ALA A 58 -1.17 -3.31 6.09
CA ALA A 58 -1.41 -2.71 7.40
C ALA A 58 -2.69 -3.27 8.07
N LEU A 59 -3.77 -3.47 7.31
CA LEU A 59 -5.01 -4.07 7.84
C LEU A 59 -4.84 -5.54 8.19
N VAL A 60 -4.04 -6.29 7.42
CA VAL A 60 -3.65 -7.66 7.74
C VAL A 60 -2.84 -7.69 9.04
N TYR A 61 -1.85 -6.82 9.19
CA TYR A 61 -1.04 -6.70 10.42
C TYR A 61 -1.90 -6.45 11.66
N LEU A 62 -2.90 -5.59 11.54
CA LEU A 62 -3.80 -5.23 12.63
C LEU A 62 -4.88 -6.28 12.93
N GLY A 63 -4.92 -7.41 12.21
CA GLY A 63 -5.94 -8.45 12.42
C GLY A 63 -7.35 -8.05 11.96
N ILE A 64 -7.47 -7.02 11.12
CA ILE A 64 -8.73 -6.52 10.56
C ILE A 64 -8.72 -6.59 9.01
N PRO A 65 -8.40 -7.75 8.41
CA PRO A 65 -8.18 -7.84 6.98
C PRO A 65 -9.45 -7.50 6.19
N LYS A 66 -9.24 -6.86 5.03
CA LYS A 66 -10.31 -6.54 4.06
C LYS A 66 -9.91 -7.04 2.67
N PRO A 67 -10.90 -7.42 1.82
CA PRO A 67 -10.64 -7.73 0.43
C PRO A 67 -9.90 -6.59 -0.26
N LEU A 68 -8.83 -6.90 -1.01
CA LEU A 68 -8.05 -5.88 -1.72
C LEU A 68 -8.91 -5.07 -2.70
N THR A 69 -9.96 -5.69 -3.25
CA THR A 69 -10.94 -5.05 -4.14
C THR A 69 -11.72 -3.93 -3.46
N ASP A 70 -12.09 -4.11 -2.19
CA ASP A 70 -12.85 -3.12 -1.41
C ASP A 70 -11.97 -1.93 -1.05
N ILE A 71 -10.73 -2.22 -0.64
CA ILE A 71 -9.70 -1.22 -0.38
C ILE A 71 -9.45 -0.39 -1.64
N ALA A 72 -9.22 -1.06 -2.77
CA ALA A 72 -9.02 -0.40 -4.06
C ALA A 72 -10.20 0.49 -4.45
N PHE A 73 -11.42 -0.05 -4.35
CA PHE A 73 -12.63 0.68 -4.69
C PHE A 73 -12.80 1.93 -3.83
N TYR A 74 -12.53 1.84 -2.53
CA TYR A 74 -12.57 2.99 -1.63
C TYR A 74 -11.52 4.03 -2.02
N MET A 75 -10.27 3.58 -2.22
CA MET A 75 -9.11 4.44 -2.47
C MET A 75 -9.14 5.15 -3.81
N GLU A 76 -9.90 4.67 -4.80
CA GLU A 76 -10.06 5.34 -6.10
C GLU A 76 -10.49 6.81 -5.99
N ARG A 77 -11.13 7.23 -4.89
CA ARG A 77 -11.48 8.63 -4.65
C ARG A 77 -10.25 9.53 -4.40
N PHE A 78 -9.09 8.94 -4.11
CA PHE A 78 -7.82 9.60 -3.83
C PHE A 78 -6.79 9.44 -4.95
N ARG A 79 -7.21 8.88 -6.10
CA ARG A 79 -6.34 8.70 -7.26
C ARG A 79 -5.80 10.03 -7.80
N VAL A 80 -4.56 10.02 -8.26
CA VAL A 80 -3.90 11.19 -8.88
C VAL A 80 -3.83 10.97 -10.38
N LEU A 81 -4.20 11.99 -11.17
CA LEU A 81 -4.24 11.95 -12.64
C LEU A 81 -4.93 10.67 -13.18
N MET A 82 -6.20 10.47 -12.83
CA MET A 82 -6.97 9.26 -13.19
C MET A 82 -6.34 7.94 -12.72
N GLY A 83 -5.45 7.98 -11.72
CA GLY A 83 -4.72 6.85 -11.19
C GLY A 83 -3.36 6.61 -11.85
N PHE A 84 -2.98 7.35 -12.90
CA PHE A 84 -1.67 7.16 -13.52
C PHE A 84 -0.51 7.35 -12.52
N PHE A 85 -0.64 8.28 -11.59
CA PHE A 85 0.32 8.48 -10.50
C PHE A 85 -0.08 7.79 -9.19
N GLY A 86 -0.89 6.73 -9.26
CA GLY A 86 -1.34 5.98 -8.08
C GLY A 86 -2.29 6.79 -7.20
N CYS A 87 -2.15 6.62 -5.88
CA CYS A 87 -2.94 7.30 -4.87
C CYS A 87 -2.18 8.50 -4.28
N ASN A 88 -2.90 9.55 -3.87
CA ASN A 88 -2.29 10.62 -3.10
C ASN A 88 -1.81 10.08 -1.74
N ALA A 89 -0.49 10.00 -1.57
CA ALA A 89 0.16 9.50 -0.35
C ALA A 89 -0.29 10.25 0.93
N TYR A 90 -0.72 11.51 0.83
CA TYR A 90 -1.25 12.27 1.97
C TYR A 90 -2.69 11.90 2.37
N LYS A 91 -3.31 10.94 1.68
CA LYS A 91 -4.66 10.45 1.98
C LYS A 91 -4.68 9.02 2.53
N LEU A 92 -3.53 8.37 2.68
CA LEU A 92 -3.45 6.99 3.20
C LEU A 92 -4.06 6.87 4.60
N GLY A 93 -3.81 7.84 5.48
CA GLY A 93 -4.43 7.83 6.81
C GLY A 93 -5.96 7.89 6.80
N LYS A 94 -6.56 8.54 5.77
CA LYS A 94 -8.03 8.50 5.60
C LYS A 94 -8.52 7.12 5.16
N ALA A 95 -7.74 6.40 4.36
CA ALA A 95 -8.05 5.04 3.96
C ALA A 95 -7.94 4.07 5.14
N LEU A 96 -6.86 4.15 5.91
CA LEU A 96 -6.68 3.35 7.13
C LEU A 96 -7.83 3.58 8.11
N LYS A 97 -8.13 4.85 8.43
CA LYS A 97 -9.23 5.20 9.33
C LYS A 97 -10.59 4.70 8.85
N HIS A 98 -10.85 4.76 7.55
CA HIS A 98 -12.11 4.24 6.98
C HIS A 98 -12.30 2.74 7.25
N PHE A 99 -11.22 1.97 7.29
CA PHE A 99 -11.24 0.55 7.55
C PHE A 99 -11.02 0.18 9.02
N GLY A 100 -11.00 1.17 9.93
CA GLY A 100 -10.89 0.95 11.38
C GLY A 100 -9.45 0.86 11.89
N ALA A 101 -8.46 1.27 11.09
CA ALA A 101 -7.07 1.38 11.53
C ALA A 101 -6.74 2.82 11.93
N GLU A 102 -6.27 3.00 13.17
CA GLU A 102 -5.73 4.28 13.64
C GLU A 102 -4.27 4.43 13.22
N CYS A 103 -3.91 5.66 12.85
CA CYS A 103 -2.57 5.98 12.40
C CYS A 103 -2.30 7.48 12.52
N SER A 104 -1.03 7.80 12.66
CA SER A 104 -0.54 9.18 12.73
C SER A 104 0.49 9.42 11.64
N ARG A 105 0.36 10.57 10.95
CA ARG A 105 1.37 10.99 9.97
C ARG A 105 2.54 11.63 10.72
N VAL A 106 3.72 11.05 10.56
CA VAL A 106 4.93 11.44 11.28
C VAL A 106 6.03 11.84 10.30
N LYS A 107 7.06 12.55 10.78
CA LYS A 107 8.25 12.89 9.96
C LYS A 107 9.18 11.69 9.82
N THR A 108 9.36 10.96 10.91
CA THR A 108 10.10 9.72 11.05
C THR A 108 9.17 8.73 11.73
N PRO A 109 9.13 7.45 11.33
CA PRO A 109 8.47 6.47 12.17
C PRO A 109 9.28 6.40 13.46
N ASP A 110 8.64 6.78 14.57
CA ASP A 110 9.23 6.70 15.92
C ASP A 110 9.55 5.21 16.26
N ASP A 111 9.55 4.85 17.54
CA ASP A 111 9.63 3.44 17.99
C ASP A 111 8.38 2.60 17.62
N SER A 112 7.59 3.08 16.66
CA SER A 112 6.45 2.37 16.13
C SER A 112 6.86 1.02 15.55
N LYS A 113 6.10 -0.01 15.92
CA LYS A 113 6.30 -1.40 15.47
C LYS A 113 5.94 -1.59 14.00
N ALA A 114 5.03 -0.79 13.45
CA ALA A 114 4.63 -0.89 12.06
C ALA A 114 4.33 0.48 11.46
N PHE A 115 4.66 0.65 10.19
CA PHE A 115 4.47 1.93 9.49
C PHE A 115 4.34 1.73 7.99
N ILE A 116 3.73 2.72 7.33
CA ILE A 116 3.75 2.86 5.87
C ILE A 116 4.68 4.01 5.53
N ILE A 117 5.59 3.80 4.58
CA ILE A 117 6.48 4.84 4.06
C ILE A 117 6.31 4.96 2.55
N THR A 118 6.24 6.21 2.09
CA THR A 118 6.22 6.59 0.68
C THR A 118 7.47 7.41 0.36
N PHE A 119 8.21 7.04 -0.68
CA PHE A 119 9.47 7.68 -1.08
C PHE A 119 9.64 7.74 -2.60
N TRP A 120 10.52 8.61 -3.09
CA TRP A 120 10.89 8.64 -4.51
C TRP A 120 11.78 7.45 -4.86
N THR A 121 11.62 6.84 -6.03
CA THR A 121 12.52 5.76 -6.49
C THR A 121 13.84 6.30 -7.05
N GLY A 122 13.87 7.56 -7.47
CA GLY A 122 15.04 8.22 -8.05
C GLY A 122 15.11 9.70 -7.70
N ARG A 123 15.40 10.54 -8.70
CA ARG A 123 15.50 12.00 -8.52
C ARG A 123 14.10 12.61 -8.28
N ARG A 124 13.99 13.48 -7.27
CA ARG A 124 12.74 14.16 -6.89
C ARG A 124 12.09 14.83 -8.10
N LEU A 125 10.77 14.63 -8.27
CA LEU A 125 9.93 15.13 -9.38
C LEU A 125 10.23 14.55 -10.77
N LEU A 126 11.29 13.73 -10.92
CA LEU A 126 11.71 13.15 -12.19
C LEU A 126 11.66 11.61 -12.20
N SER A 127 11.19 11.00 -11.11
CA SER A 127 11.13 9.55 -10.92
C SER A 127 9.76 9.12 -10.40
N SER A 128 9.51 7.82 -10.40
CA SER A 128 8.29 7.28 -9.78
C SER A 128 8.35 7.41 -8.26
N VAL A 129 7.19 7.22 -7.64
CA VAL A 129 7.04 7.11 -6.20
C VAL A 129 6.73 5.66 -5.86
N HIS A 130 7.21 5.21 -4.70
CA HIS A 130 6.90 3.88 -4.18
C HIS A 130 6.40 3.98 -2.76
N THR A 131 5.42 3.13 -2.42
CA THR A 131 4.80 3.05 -1.10
C THR A 131 4.87 1.62 -0.59
N VAL A 132 5.39 1.42 0.61
CA VAL A 132 5.58 0.10 1.23
C VAL A 132 5.06 0.07 2.66
N PHE A 133 4.66 -1.12 3.09
CA PHE A 133 4.34 -1.41 4.49
C PHE A 133 5.55 -2.07 5.16
N CYS A 134 5.83 -1.68 6.40
CA CYS A 134 7.01 -2.10 7.14
C CYS A 134 6.64 -2.55 8.55
N ILE A 135 7.34 -3.56 9.05
CA ILE A 135 7.29 -4.02 10.44
C ILE A 135 8.70 -3.95 11.03
N ARG A 136 8.86 -3.24 12.14
CA ARG A 136 10.11 -3.20 12.90
C ARG A 136 10.24 -4.49 13.72
N LYS A 137 11.38 -5.15 13.59
CA LYS A 137 11.81 -6.35 14.32
C LYS A 137 13.10 -6.04 15.07
N GLU A 138 13.52 -6.95 15.94
CA GLU A 138 14.78 -6.80 16.70
C GLU A 138 16.02 -6.71 15.79
N ASN A 139 16.01 -7.44 14.67
CA ASN A 139 17.11 -7.54 13.73
C ASN A 139 16.99 -6.60 12.51
N GLY A 140 16.00 -5.71 12.48
CA GLY A 140 15.82 -4.78 11.37
C GLY A 140 14.36 -4.43 11.06
N ILE A 141 14.10 -4.09 9.81
CA ILE A 141 12.80 -3.67 9.31
C ILE A 141 12.40 -4.60 8.19
N GLU A 142 11.34 -5.37 8.41
CA GLU A 142 10.75 -6.23 7.41
C GLU A 142 9.85 -5.38 6.49
N VAL A 143 10.14 -5.38 5.18
CA VAL A 143 9.51 -4.54 4.17
C VAL A 143 8.72 -5.41 3.21
N TYR A 144 7.43 -5.14 3.11
CA TYR A 144 6.51 -5.82 2.20
C TYR A 144 6.32 -4.99 0.93
N ASN A 145 6.28 -5.65 -0.23
CA ASN A 145 6.23 -4.98 -1.52
C ASN A 145 7.41 -4.05 -1.78
N ARG A 146 8.62 -4.41 -1.30
CA ARG A 146 9.85 -3.61 -1.52
C ARG A 146 10.13 -3.39 -3.00
N TYR A 147 9.99 -4.45 -3.80
CA TYR A 147 10.04 -4.38 -5.26
C TYR A 147 8.78 -5.00 -5.86
N ASN A 148 8.45 -4.61 -7.09
CA ASN A 148 7.25 -5.09 -7.76
C ASN A 148 7.19 -6.62 -7.89
N SER A 149 8.34 -7.27 -8.03
CA SER A 149 8.51 -8.71 -8.20
C SER A 149 8.96 -9.43 -6.93
N SER A 150 8.89 -8.79 -5.75
CA SER A 150 9.29 -9.42 -4.49
C SER A 150 8.36 -10.60 -4.15
N HIS A 151 8.93 -11.80 -3.99
CA HIS A 151 8.19 -13.01 -3.64
C HIS A 151 7.96 -13.17 -2.13
N GLY A 152 8.74 -12.46 -1.32
CA GLY A 152 8.69 -12.45 0.14
C GLY A 152 8.95 -11.05 0.68
N ALA A 153 8.85 -10.90 2.00
CA ALA A 153 9.27 -9.69 2.67
C ALA A 153 10.80 -9.59 2.70
N GLU A 154 11.32 -8.37 2.71
CA GLU A 154 12.74 -8.09 2.68
C GLU A 154 13.20 -7.44 3.98
N LEU A 155 14.33 -7.89 4.53
CA LEU A 155 14.87 -7.31 5.76
C LEU A 155 15.86 -6.18 5.42
N CYS A 156 15.56 -4.98 5.92
CA CYS A 156 16.43 -3.80 5.84
C CYS A 156 17.00 -3.49 7.24
N GLY A 157 18.26 -3.07 7.32
CA GLY A 157 18.87 -2.67 8.59
C GLY A 157 18.41 -1.30 9.09
N SER A 158 17.92 -0.42 8.21
CA SER A 158 17.54 0.95 8.57
C SER A 158 16.46 1.54 7.67
N MET A 159 15.84 2.63 8.13
CA MET A 159 14.88 3.43 7.36
C MET A 159 15.46 3.97 6.04
N ASP A 160 16.73 4.40 6.07
CA ASP A 160 17.41 4.87 4.87
C ASP A 160 17.56 3.75 3.85
N GLU A 161 17.76 2.52 4.30
CA GLU A 161 17.82 1.36 3.42
C GLU A 161 16.44 0.97 2.85
N VAL A 162 15.38 1.09 3.66
CA VAL A 162 13.99 0.93 3.18
C VAL A 162 13.72 1.91 2.03
N ALA A 163 14.11 3.18 2.20
CA ALA A 163 13.92 4.22 1.19
C ALA A 163 15.03 4.26 0.13
N ALA A 164 15.98 3.30 0.11
CA ALA A 164 17.14 3.28 -0.79
C ALA A 164 17.92 4.62 -0.84
N LYS A 165 18.06 5.27 0.32
CA LYS A 165 18.65 6.62 0.54
C LYS A 165 17.97 7.72 -0.28
N LYS A 166 16.70 7.51 -0.67
CA LYS A 166 15.90 8.47 -1.42
C LYS A 166 15.05 9.32 -0.49
N LYS A 167 14.54 10.42 -1.04
CA LYS A 167 13.73 11.37 -0.28
C LYS A 167 12.37 10.76 0.06
N THR A 168 12.06 10.72 1.35
CA THR A 168 10.73 10.37 1.86
C THR A 168 9.71 11.48 1.57
N ILE A 169 8.49 11.06 1.22
CA ILE A 169 7.34 11.92 0.91
C ILE A 169 6.37 11.93 2.09
N ALA A 170 6.01 10.75 2.60
CA ALA A 170 5.10 10.60 3.72
C ALA A 170 5.44 9.35 4.53
N VAL A 171 5.21 9.42 5.84
CA VAL A 171 5.29 8.27 6.75
C VAL A 171 4.03 8.26 7.61
N TYR A 172 3.43 7.09 7.78
CA TYR A 172 2.32 6.85 8.69
C TYR A 172 2.72 5.79 9.69
N SER A 173 2.78 6.16 10.96
CA SER A 173 2.89 5.21 12.07
C SER A 173 1.54 4.50 12.23
N ILE A 174 1.55 3.18 12.29
CA ILE A 174 0.37 2.38 12.56
C ILE A 174 0.25 2.19 14.07
N GLU A 175 -0.89 2.58 14.62
CA GLU A 175 -1.17 2.44 16.05
C GLU A 175 -1.83 1.07 16.26
N ASN A 176 -1.33 0.30 17.23
CA ASN A 176 -1.96 -0.98 17.56
C ASN A 176 -3.40 -0.72 18.00
N LEU A 177 -4.31 -1.63 17.63
CA LEU A 177 -5.62 -1.64 18.25
C LEU A 177 -5.43 -1.75 19.76
N PRO A 178 -6.17 -0.97 20.57
CA PRO A 178 -6.11 -1.13 22.02
C PRO A 178 -6.35 -2.60 22.33
N GLN A 179 -5.40 -3.23 23.03
CA GLN A 179 -5.65 -4.55 23.60
C GLN A 179 -6.77 -4.34 24.62
N ASN A 180 -7.96 -4.86 24.33
CA ASN A 180 -8.98 -4.94 25.36
C ASN A 180 -8.41 -5.81 26.48
N PRO A 181 -8.39 -5.32 27.73
CA PRO A 181 -7.88 -6.07 28.87
C PRO A 181 -8.69 -7.35 29.12
#